data_AF-A0A4D4JDA4-F1
#
_entry.id   AF-A0A4D4JDA4-F1
#
_cell.length_a   1.000
_cell.length_b   1.000
_cell.length_c   1.000
_cell.angle_alpha   90.00
_cell.angle_beta   90.00
_cell.angle_gamma   90.00
#
_symmetry.space_group_name_H-M   'P 1'
#
loop_
_entity.id
_entity.type
_entity.pdbx_description
1 polymer ?
#
loop_
_entity_poly.entity_id
_entity_poly.type
_entity_poly.pdbx_seq_one_letter_code
_entity_poly.pdbx_strand_id
1 'polypeptide(L)' 'MTADQPPTPVPGPADPEAVPRPGPPPDPTARIDDAVAGLEELAELPVAEHVARFDAVHAALAQALSTIDQV' A
#
# COMPACT_ATOMS: atom_id res chain seq x y z
N MET A 1 -38.89 -40.30 -26.33
CA MET A 1 -38.62 -38.89 -26.71
C MET A 1 -39.55 -38.08 -25.81
N THR A 2 -39.08 -37.42 -24.76
CA THR A 2 -38.44 -36.10 -24.83
C THR A 2 -37.69 -35.81 -23.53
N ALA A 3 -36.44 -35.34 -23.64
CA ALA A 3 -35.64 -34.89 -22.50
C ALA A 3 -36.00 -33.43 -22.17
N ASP A 4 -36.27 -33.17 -20.90
CA ASP A 4 -36.39 -31.85 -20.28
C ASP A 4 -34.99 -31.23 -20.22
N GLN A 5 -34.64 -30.36 -21.17
CA GLN A 5 -33.40 -29.59 -21.11
C GLN A 5 -33.66 -28.25 -20.41
N PRO A 6 -32.91 -27.90 -19.35
CA PRO A 6 -32.96 -26.56 -18.75
C PRO A 6 -32.37 -25.53 -19.72
N PRO A 7 -32.84 -24.27 -19.71
CA PRO A 7 -32.35 -23.24 -20.62
C PRO A 7 -30.86 -22.97 -20.34
N THR A 8 -30.02 -23.09 -21.37
CA THR A 8 -28.60 -22.72 -21.30
C THR A 8 -28.44 -21.25 -20.89
N PRO A 9 -27.56 -20.92 -19.93
CA PRO A 9 -27.22 -19.53 -19.62
C PRO A 9 -26.60 -18.87 -20.84
N VAL A 10 -27.15 -17.73 -21.26
CA VAL A 10 -26.51 -16.87 -22.27
C VAL A 10 -25.23 -16.27 -21.65
N PRO A 11 -24.04 -16.47 -22.24
CA PRO A 11 -22.87 -15.68 -21.92
C PRO A 11 -23.18 -14.21 -22.22
N GLY A 12 -23.25 -13.39 -21.18
CA GLY A 12 -23.36 -11.95 -21.32
C GLY A 12 -22.16 -11.38 -22.10
N PRO A 13 -22.32 -10.25 -22.79
CA PRO A 13 -21.21 -9.61 -23.51
C PRO A 13 -20.05 -9.38 -22.55
N ALA A 14 -18.84 -9.80 -22.96
CA ALA A 14 -17.62 -9.49 -22.25
C ALA A 14 -17.48 -7.97 -22.17
N ASP A 15 -17.55 -7.43 -20.95
CA ASP A 15 -17.40 -6.01 -20.69
C ASP A 15 -16.01 -5.55 -21.20
N PRO A 16 -15.93 -4.64 -22.21
CA PRO A 16 -14.66 -4.24 -22.79
C PRO A 16 -13.86 -3.25 -21.93
N GLU A 17 -14.28 -2.94 -20.70
CA GLU A 17 -13.66 -1.87 -19.90
C GLU A 17 -13.30 -2.27 -18.46
N ALA A 18 -12.65 -3.42 -18.27
CA ALA A 18 -11.85 -3.64 -17.08
C ALA A 18 -10.54 -2.82 -17.14
N VAL A 19 -10.66 -1.50 -17.31
CA VAL A 19 -9.53 -0.59 -17.13
C VAL A 19 -9.23 -0.58 -15.63
N PRO A 20 -8.01 -0.94 -15.16
CA PRO A 20 -7.68 -0.88 -13.75
C PRO A 20 -7.82 0.57 -13.31
N ARG A 21 -8.85 0.87 -12.52
CA ARG A 21 -8.98 2.18 -11.91
C ARG A 21 -7.76 2.37 -11.00
N PRO A 22 -7.00 3.48 -11.13
CA PRO A 22 -5.91 3.77 -10.22
C PRO A 22 -6.39 3.62 -8.78
N GLY A 23 -5.66 2.86 -7.99
CA GLY A 23 -5.96 2.69 -6.56
C GLY A 23 -5.93 4.04 -5.84
N PRO A 24 -6.48 4.10 -4.62
CA PRO A 24 -6.37 5.29 -3.78
C PRO A 24 -4.89 5.74 -3.67
N PRO A 25 -4.63 7.05 -3.57
CA PRO A 25 -3.29 7.56 -3.40
C PRO A 25 -2.64 6.90 -2.17
N PRO A 26 -1.33 6.61 -2.24
CA PRO A 26 -0.62 6.01 -1.12
C PRO A 26 -0.72 6.91 0.10
N ASP A 27 -0.99 6.29 1.26
CA ASP A 27 -1.08 7.01 2.52
C ASP A 27 0.29 7.63 2.86
N PRO A 28 0.37 8.95 3.14
CA PRO A 28 1.62 9.63 3.38
C PRO A 28 2.29 9.20 4.70
N THR A 29 1.54 8.60 5.64
CA THR A 29 2.07 8.12 6.92
C THR A 29 2.56 6.68 6.85
N ALA A 30 2.21 5.90 5.82
CA ALA A 30 2.66 4.52 5.68
C ALA A 30 4.19 4.34 5.74
N ARG A 31 4.97 5.31 5.23
CA ARG A 31 6.45 5.29 5.37
C ARG A 31 6.93 5.57 6.79
N ILE A 32 6.14 6.33 7.56
CA ILE A 32 6.43 6.64 8.97
C ILE A 32 6.20 5.39 9.80
N ASP A 33 5.09 4.68 9.58
CA ASP A 33 4.78 3.42 10.29
C ASP A 33 5.89 2.37 10.11
N ASP A 34 6.37 2.19 8.88
CA ASP A 34 7.49 1.28 8.57
C ASP A 34 8.79 1.69 9.29
N ALA A 35 9.14 2.99 9.24
CA ALA A 35 10.34 3.49 9.90
C ALA A 35 10.27 3.37 11.42
N VAL A 36 9.09 3.57 12.02
CA VAL A 36 8.86 3.44 13.47
C VAL A 36 8.88 1.97 13.90
N ALA A 37 8.30 1.06 13.12
CA ALA A 37 8.40 -0.38 13.38
C ALA A 37 9.87 -0.85 13.40
N GLY A 38 10.70 -0.28 12.52
CA GLY A 38 12.15 -0.53 12.52
C GLY A 38 12.89 -0.08 13.79
N LEU A 39 12.25 0.65 14.71
CA LEU A 39 12.82 0.99 16.02
C LEU A 39 12.54 -0.07 17.10
N GLU A 40 11.58 -0.98 16.89
CA GLU A 40 11.26 -2.04 17.87
C GLU A 40 12.44 -3.00 18.07
N GLU A 41 13.19 -3.24 17.01
CA GLU A 41 14.39 -4.08 16.94
C GLU A 41 15.70 -3.33 17.27
N LEU A 42 15.63 -2.04 17.64
CA LEU A 42 16.81 -1.19 17.87
C LEU A 42 17.73 -1.73 18.98
N ALA A 43 17.16 -2.32 20.03
CA ALA A 43 17.91 -2.88 21.15
C ALA A 43 18.79 -4.08 20.75
N GLU A 44 18.47 -4.75 19.64
CA GLU A 44 19.22 -5.88 19.11
C GLU A 44 20.36 -5.43 18.18
N LEU A 45 20.37 -4.16 17.77
CA LEU A 45 21.38 -3.57 16.90
C LEU A 45 22.53 -2.94 17.71
N PRO A 46 23.75 -2.87 17.15
CA PRO A 46 24.84 -2.10 17.73
C PRO A 46 24.45 -0.62 17.89
N VAL A 47 24.88 0.01 18.99
CA VAL A 47 24.59 1.44 19.26
C VAL A 47 25.02 2.37 18.12
N ALA A 48 26.07 2.01 17.39
CA ALA A 48 26.52 2.76 16.21
C ALA A 48 25.44 2.84 15.10
N GLU A 49 24.57 1.84 15.00
CA GLU A 49 23.47 1.79 14.02
C GLU A 49 22.24 2.58 14.49
N HIS A 50 22.13 2.91 15.77
CA HIS A 50 20.94 3.53 16.33
C HIS A 50 20.66 4.90 15.69
N VAL A 51 21.73 5.68 15.48
CA VAL A 51 21.63 7.01 14.86
C VAL A 51 21.05 6.91 13.46
N ALA A 52 21.49 5.93 12.66
CA ALA A 52 20.98 5.72 11.30
C ALA A 52 19.49 5.36 11.28
N ARG A 53 19.01 4.57 12.27
CA ARG A 53 17.57 4.22 12.37
C ARG A 53 16.72 5.41 12.79
N PHE A 54 17.17 6.22 13.73
CA PHE A 54 16.47 7.45 14.08
C PHE A 54 16.48 8.49 12.94
N ASP A 55 17.58 8.59 12.18
CA ASP A 55 17.66 9.48 11.03
C ASP A 55 16.65 9.11 9.93
N ALA A 56 16.46 7.80 9.68
CA ALA A 56 15.45 7.32 8.74
C ALA A 56 14.02 7.75 9.13
N VAL A 57 13.68 7.70 10.42
CA VAL A 57 12.38 8.16 10.93
C VAL A 57 12.23 9.67 10.74
N HIS A 58 13.26 10.45 11.06
CA HIS A 58 13.23 11.91 10.86
C HIS A 58 13.10 12.28 9.38
N ALA A 59 13.79 11.58 8.49
CA ALA A 59 13.68 11.78 7.04
C ALA A 59 12.27 11.44 6.52
N ALA A 60 11.67 10.34 6.99
CA ALA A 60 10.30 9.96 6.64
C ALA A 60 9.29 11.03 7.09
N LEU A 61 9.42 11.54 8.32
CA LEU A 61 8.58 12.61 8.83
C LEU A 61 8.74 13.90 8.04
N ALA A 62 9.97 14.33 7.76
CA ALA A 62 10.25 15.53 6.97
C ALA A 62 9.65 15.44 5.56
N GLN A 63 9.73 14.26 4.93
CA GLN A 63 9.17 14.02 3.61
C GLN A 63 7.64 14.03 3.62
N ALA A 64 7.01 13.44 4.63
CA ALA A 64 5.55 13.47 4.78
C ALA A 64 5.06 14.91 4.98
N LEU A 65 5.72 15.68 5.85
CA LEU A 65 5.40 17.09 6.07
C LEU A 65 5.62 17.94 4.81
N SER A 66 6.72 17.73 4.09
CA SER A 66 6.98 18.44 2.82
C SER A 66 5.94 18.11 1.75
N THR A 67 5.34 16.92 1.77
CA THR A 67 4.26 16.55 0.84
C THR A 67 2.96 17.29 1.17
N ILE A 68 2.71 17.51 2.47
CA ILE A 68 1.53 18.26 2.95
C ILE A 68 1.67 19.76 2.71
N ASP A 69 2.90 20.30 2.80
CA ASP A 69 3.21 21.74 2.64
C ASP A 69 3.07 22.26 1.20
N GLN A 70 3.07 21.39 0.18
CA GLN A 70 2.99 21.78 -1.24
C GLN A 70 1.58 22.25 -1.71
N VAL A 71 0.84 22.96 -0.87
CA VAL A 71 -0.49 23.53 -1.17
C VAL A 71 -0.45 24.81 -2.00
#